data_AF-A0A433WY06-F1
#
_entry.id   AF-A0A433WY06-F1
#
_cell.length_a   1.000
_cell.length_b   1.000
_cell.length_c   1.000
_cell.angle_alpha   90.00
_cell.angle_beta   90.00
_cell.angle_gamma   90.00
#
_symmetry.space_group_name_H-M   'P 1'
#
loop_
_entity.id
_entity.type
_entity.pdbx_description
1 polymer ?
#
loop_
_entity_poly.entity_id
_entity_poly.type
_entity_poly.pdbx_seq_one_letter_code
_entity_poly.pdbx_strand_id
1 'polypeptide(L)' 'MTKEDDAWFHVDEEASAIERSAGIPEPRHSVRGFILSIFLPVILMGIFLLVFFWVIIFRFRLLG' A
#
# COMPACT_ATOMS: atom_id res chain seq x y z
N MET A 1 15.31 19.31 -7.77
CA MET A 1 16.00 18.26 -8.54
C MET A 1 17.48 18.46 -8.33
N THR A 2 17.98 17.77 -7.31
CA THR A 2 19.40 17.70 -6.98
C THR A 2 20.02 16.59 -7.82
N LYS A 3 21.28 16.75 -8.24
CA LYS A 3 22.02 15.78 -9.09
C LYS A 3 21.99 14.33 -8.58
N GLU A 4 21.74 14.14 -7.29
CA GLU A 4 21.59 12.84 -6.66
C GLU A 4 20.27 12.16 -7.02
N ASP A 5 19.17 12.90 -7.17
CA ASP A 5 17.87 12.35 -7.57
C ASP A 5 17.97 11.75 -8.99
N ASP A 6 18.59 12.49 -9.92
CA ASP A 6 18.78 12.05 -11.31
C ASP A 6 19.60 10.75 -11.40
N ALA A 7 20.61 10.57 -10.53
CA ALA A 7 21.41 9.36 -10.50
C ALA A 7 20.61 8.11 -10.08
N TRP A 8 19.64 8.25 -9.17
CA TRP A 8 18.75 7.14 -8.79
C TRP A 8 17.73 6.80 -9.87
N PHE A 9 17.16 7.82 -10.54
CA PHE A 9 16.22 7.59 -11.65
C PHE A 9 16.87 6.85 -12.83
N HIS A 10 18.12 7.17 -13.17
CA HIS A 10 18.82 6.51 -14.26
C HIS A 10 19.19 5.06 -13.96
N VAL A 11 19.49 4.73 -12.69
CA VAL A 11 19.80 3.34 -12.29
C VAL A 11 18.58 2.44 -12.40
N ASP A 12 17.40 2.93 -11.99
CA ASP A 12 16.15 2.17 -12.12
C ASP A 12 15.77 1.96 -13.60
N GLU A 13 16.01 2.95 -14.46
CA GLU A 13 15.78 2.84 -15.92
C GLU A 13 16.72 1.81 -16.56
N GLU A 14 18.02 1.84 -16.21
CA GLU A 14 19.02 0.90 -16.72
C GLU A 14 18.76 -0.54 -16.24
N ALA A 15 18.40 -0.72 -14.96
CA ALA A 15 18.03 -2.02 -14.42
C ALA A 15 16.79 -2.59 -15.13
N SER A 16 15.75 -1.77 -15.32
CA SER A 16 14.53 -2.18 -16.04
C SER A 16 14.83 -2.56 -17.50
N ALA A 17 15.78 -1.88 -18.15
CA ALA A 17 16.22 -2.21 -19.51
C ALA A 17 16.95 -3.56 -19.58
N ILE A 18 17.80 -3.86 -18.59
CA ILE A 18 18.48 -5.14 -18.47
C ILE A 18 17.47 -6.27 -18.19
N GLU A 19 16.50 -6.05 -17.30
CA GLU A 19 15.46 -7.03 -16.98
C GLU A 19 14.57 -7.36 -18.20
N ARG A 20 14.23 -6.35 -19.01
CA ARG A 20 13.54 -6.55 -20.31
C ARG A 20 14.37 -7.39 -21.27
N SER A 21 15.69 -7.16 -21.34
CA SER A 21 16.59 -7.96 -22.19
C SER A 21 16.75 -9.40 -21.70
N ALA A 22 16.61 -9.62 -20.39
CA ALA A 22 16.66 -10.94 -19.75
C ALA A 22 15.32 -11.69 -19.77
N GLY A 23 14.26 -11.08 -20.32
CA GLY A 23 12.93 -11.68 -20.41
C GLY A 23 12.17 -11.77 -19.08
N ILE A 24 12.58 -10.99 -18.07
CA ILE A 24 11.91 -10.93 -16.77
C ILE A 24 10.69 -9.99 -16.93
N PRO A 25 9.46 -10.48 -16.73
CA PRO A 25 8.27 -9.64 -16.88
C PRO A 25 8.25 -8.58 -15.78
N GLU A 26 8.27 -7.30 -16.17
CA GLU A 26 8.13 -6.18 -15.23
C GLU A 26 6.84 -6.34 -14.39
N PRO A 27 6.91 -6.15 -13.06
CA PRO A 27 5.72 -6.20 -12.23
C PRO A 27 4.75 -5.12 -12.70
N ARG A 28 3.51 -5.53 -13.02
CA ARG A 28 2.46 -4.60 -13.43
C ARG A 28 2.09 -3.71 -12.24
N HIS A 29 2.76 -2.56 -12.13
CA HIS A 29 2.37 -1.50 -11.20
C HIS A 29 1.01 -0.93 -11.63
N SER A 30 -0.07 -1.57 -11.18
CA SER A 30 -1.40 -1.02 -11.38
C SER A 30 -1.65 0.08 -10.35
N VAL A 31 -2.01 1.27 -10.82
CA VAL A 31 -2.43 2.40 -9.96
C VAL A 31 -3.54 1.96 -8.98
N ARG A 32 -4.38 1.03 -9.41
CA ARG A 32 -5.41 0.39 -8.58
C ARG A 32 -4.83 -0.39 -7.40
N GLY A 33 -3.72 -1.11 -7.57
CA GLY A 33 -3.03 -1.83 -6.50
C GLY A 33 -2.44 -0.88 -5.46
N PHE A 34 -1.89 0.25 -5.89
CA PHE A 34 -1.38 1.29 -4.99
C PHE A 34 -2.50 1.91 -4.14
N ILE A 35 -3.60 2.32 -4.78
CA ILE A 35 -4.77 2.87 -4.08
C ILE A 35 -5.32 1.85 -3.07
N LEU A 36 -5.52 0.60 -3.48
CA LEU A 36 -6.00 -0.44 -2.58
C LEU A 36 -5.06 -0.67 -1.39
N SER A 37 -3.74 -0.64 -1.59
CA SER A 37 -2.78 -0.83 -0.49
C SER A 37 -2.87 0.24 0.60
N ILE A 38 -3.32 1.45 0.26
CA ILE A 38 -3.49 2.56 1.21
C ILE A 38 -4.87 2.53 1.86
N PHE A 39 -5.93 2.38 1.07
CA PHE A 39 -7.30 2.47 1.58
C PHE A 39 -7.75 1.21 2.30
N LEU A 40 -7.28 0.03 1.90
CA LEU A 40 -7.65 -1.24 2.52
C LEU A 40 -7.32 -1.31 4.02
N PRO A 41 -6.08 -1.00 4.49
CA PRO A 41 -5.78 -1.04 5.92
C PRO A 41 -6.58 0.00 6.71
N VAL A 42 -6.87 1.17 6.13
CA VAL A 42 -7.69 2.21 6.77
C VAL A 42 -9.13 1.72 6.98
N ILE A 43 -9.72 1.10 5.95
CA ILE A 43 -11.07 0.53 6.04
C ILE A 43 -11.11 -0.60 7.07
N LEU A 44 -10.14 -1.51 7.03
CA LEU A 44 -10.04 -2.61 7.98
C LEU A 44 -9.90 -2.11 9.43
N MET A 45 -9.09 -1.08 9.66
CA MET A 45 -8.92 -0.47 10.98
C MET A 45 -10.22 0.20 11.45
N GLY A 46 -10.93 0.89 10.57
CA GLY A 46 -12.24 1.48 10.88
C GLY A 46 -13.26 0.43 11.30
N ILE A 47 -13.38 -0.67 10.54
CA ILE A 47 -14.27 -1.79 10.87
C ILE A 47 -13.87 -2.42 12.21
N PHE A 48 -12.57 -2.65 12.42
CA PHE A 48 -12.05 -3.20 13.67
C PHE A 48 -12.43 -2.33 14.87
N LEU A 49 -12.29 -1.00 14.75
CA LEU A 49 -12.64 -0.06 15.81
C LEU A 49 -14.13 -0.13 16.17
N LEU A 50 -15.01 -0.17 15.15
CA LEU A 50 -16.46 -0.27 15.33
C LEU A 50 -16.84 -1.56 16.06
N VAL A 51 -16.29 -2.69 15.64
CA VAL A 51 -16.54 -3.99 16.29
C VAL A 51 -16.02 -3.99 17.72
N PHE A 52 -14.82 -3.45 17.95
CA PHE A 52 -14.21 -3.36 19.26
C PHE A 52 -15.08 -2.55 20.23
N PHE A 53 -15.53 -1.35 19.83
CA PHE A 53 -16.42 -0.54 20.65
C PHE A 53 -17.77 -1.22 20.87
N TRP A 54 -18.33 -1.88 19.86
CA TRP A 54 -19.58 -2.62 20.00
C TRP A 54 -19.46 -3.74 21.05
N VAL A 55 -18.36 -4.50 21.02
CA VAL A 55 -18.07 -5.55 22.01
C VAL A 55 -17.95 -4.96 23.41
N ILE A 56 -17.25 -3.84 23.59
CA ILE A 56 -17.13 -3.16 24.88
C ILE A 56 -18.51 -2.73 25.38
N ILE A 57 -19.27 -2.02 24.55
CA ILE A 57 -20.59 -1.52 24.91
C ILE A 57 -21.51 -2.66 25.34
N PHE A 58 -21.54 -3.74 24.56
CA PHE A 58 -22.34 -4.92 24.87
C PHE A 58 -21.87 -5.61 26.16
N ARG A 59 -20.55 -5.79 26.32
CA ARG A 59 -19.97 -6.48 27.47
C ARG A 59 -20.21 -5.74 28.78
N PHE A 60 -20.10 -4.42 28.77
CA PHE A 60 -20.22 -3.59 29.96
C PHE A 60 -21.63 -3.00 30.13
N ARG A 61 -22.58 -3.34 29.25
CA ARG A 61 -23.94 -2.78 29.23
C ARG A 61 -23.93 -1.25 29.34
N LEU A 62 -23.03 -0.59 28.61
CA LEU A 62 -22.83 0.87 28.68
C LEU A 62 -24.00 1.67 28.09
N LEU A 63 -24.92 1.00 27.41
CA LEU A 63 -26.19 1.56 26.90
C LEU A 63 -27.38 1.28 27.85
N GLY A 64 -27.11 0.82 29.07
CA GLY A 64 -28.11 0.61 30.12
C GLY A 64 -28.54 1.90 30.80
#